data_AF-A0A2V7YA17-F1
#
_entry.id   AF-A0A2V7YA17-F1
#
_cell.length_a   1.000
_cell.length_b   1.000
_cell.length_c   1.000
_cell.angle_alpha   90.00
_cell.angle_beta   90.00
_cell.angle_gamma   90.00
#
_symmetry.space_group_name_H-M   'P 1'
#
loop_
_entity.id
_entity.type
_entity.pdbx_description
1 polymer ?
#
loop_
_entity_poly.entity_id
_entity_poly.type
_entity_poly.pdbx_seq_one_letter_code
_entity_poly.pdbx_strand_id
1 'polypeptide(L)'
;MLSRCGVVQYVQGCPAMMKTSSIGAGLRRALLGLAGLLMAFAAFVNATEVVPHLRGDLLEIHVRPTLVSAILLALYFGIFAMTGFALLVLAAAAQREGAAALRVPLLMVALTYMAFGAFAFVWNGSPHMLGYVLMGVLVGVACFIREEPERP
;
A
#
# COMPACT_ATOMS: atom_id res chain seq x y z
N MET A 1 -29.25 -12.12 50.67
CA MET A 1 -30.72 -12.12 50.55
C MET A 1 -31.08 -11.68 49.13
N LEU A 2 -31.65 -12.63 48.38
CA LEU A 2 -32.54 -12.53 47.19
C LEU A 2 -32.00 -11.84 45.94
N SER A 3 -31.73 -12.54 44.83
CA SER A 3 -32.63 -13.33 43.95
C SER A 3 -32.91 -12.54 42.67
N ARG A 4 -32.22 -12.90 41.57
CA ARG A 4 -32.85 -13.14 40.27
C ARG A 4 -32.05 -14.19 39.50
N CYS A 5 -32.57 -15.40 39.59
CA CYS A 5 -32.41 -16.46 38.62
C CYS A 5 -33.11 -16.01 37.32
N GLY A 6 -32.43 -16.13 36.19
CA GLY A 6 -32.92 -15.75 34.86
C GLY A 6 -32.36 -16.72 33.83
N VAL A 7 -32.86 -17.94 33.88
CA VAL A 7 -32.66 -18.99 32.88
C VAL A 7 -33.29 -18.54 31.57
N VAL A 8 -32.48 -18.37 30.52
CA VAL A 8 -32.86 -18.77 29.16
C VAL A 8 -31.65 -19.42 28.50
N GLN A 9 -31.60 -20.75 28.61
CA GLN A 9 -30.86 -21.60 27.69
C GLN A 9 -31.49 -21.45 26.30
N TYR A 10 -30.81 -20.77 25.37
CA TYR A 10 -31.04 -21.00 23.94
C TYR A 10 -30.26 -22.24 23.54
N VAL A 11 -30.87 -23.40 23.78
CA VAL A 11 -30.60 -24.61 23.00
C VAL A 11 -31.27 -24.39 21.64
N GLN A 12 -30.49 -24.02 20.63
CA GLN A 12 -30.85 -24.29 19.24
C GLN A 12 -29.70 -25.04 18.58
N GLY A 13 -29.88 -26.37 18.51
CA GLY A 13 -29.11 -27.19 17.60
C GLY A 13 -29.47 -26.86 16.16
N CYS A 14 -28.43 -26.74 15.34
CA CYS A 14 -28.46 -27.19 13.95
C CYS A 14 -27.02 -27.55 13.54
N PRO A 15 -26.65 -28.85 13.54
CA PRO A 15 -25.31 -29.28 13.12
C PRO A 15 -25.34 -29.60 11.62
N ALA A 16 -25.22 -28.60 10.74
CA ALA A 16 -24.76 -28.77 9.35
C ALA A 16 -24.84 -27.45 8.56
N MET A 17 -23.90 -26.52 8.76
CA MET A 17 -23.45 -25.64 7.67
C MET A 17 -22.03 -25.15 7.91
N MET A 18 -21.13 -26.12 8.13
CA MET A 18 -19.73 -25.88 8.44
C MET A 18 -18.91 -26.12 7.15
N LYS A 19 -18.79 -25.10 6.27
CA LYS A 19 -17.67 -24.97 5.31
C LYS A 19 -17.64 -23.70 4.43
N THR A 20 -18.56 -22.74 4.57
CA THR A 20 -18.58 -21.56 3.68
C THR A 20 -17.60 -20.45 4.08
N SER A 21 -17.10 -20.43 5.32
CA SER A 21 -16.18 -19.36 5.79
C SER A 21 -14.74 -19.50 5.25
N SER A 22 -14.24 -20.72 5.08
CA SER A 22 -12.84 -20.95 4.67
C SER A 22 -12.58 -20.69 3.19
N ILE A 23 -13.53 -20.96 2.30
CA ILE A 23 -13.36 -20.80 0.85
C ILE A 23 -13.28 -19.31 0.50
N GLY A 24 -14.13 -18.48 1.10
CA GLY A 24 -14.14 -17.02 0.87
C GLY A 24 -12.84 -16.34 1.30
N ALA A 25 -12.32 -16.69 2.48
CA ALA A 25 -11.05 -16.15 2.97
C ALA A 25 -9.85 -16.59 2.11
N GLY A 26 -9.80 -17.87 1.72
CA GLY A 26 -8.73 -18.40 0.86
C GLY A 26 -8.74 -17.78 -0.54
N LEU A 27 -9.92 -17.72 -1.18
CA LEU A 27 -10.08 -17.11 -2.50
C LEU A 27 -9.75 -15.62 -2.49
N ARG A 28 -10.22 -14.87 -1.47
CA ARG A 28 -9.87 -13.45 -1.30
C ARG A 28 -8.36 -13.24 -1.25
N ARG A 29 -7.63 -14.04 -0.46
CA ARG A 29 -6.17 -13.95 -0.38
C ARG A 29 -5.50 -14.28 -1.70
N ALA A 30 -5.96 -15.30 -2.42
CA ALA A 30 -5.43 -15.66 -3.73
C ALA A 30 -5.64 -14.53 -4.76
N LEU A 31 -6.84 -13.95 -4.81
CA LEU A 31 -7.17 -12.83 -5.71
C LEU A 31 -6.35 -11.58 -5.39
N LEU A 32 -6.21 -11.23 -4.11
CA LEU A 32 -5.36 -10.11 -3.68
C LEU A 32 -3.89 -10.38 -4.00
N GLY A 33 -3.40 -11.60 -3.75
CA GLY A 33 -2.04 -12.01 -4.10
C GLY A 33 -1.76 -11.85 -5.59
N LEU A 34 -2.66 -12.36 -6.43
CA LEU A 34 -2.55 -12.23 -7.89
C LEU A 34 -2.61 -10.75 -8.34
N ALA A 35 -3.54 -9.97 -7.81
CA ALA A 35 -3.66 -8.55 -8.13
C ALA A 35 -2.38 -7.77 -7.76
N GLY A 36 -1.83 -8.01 -6.56
CA GLY A 36 -0.59 -7.40 -6.11
C GLY A 36 0.60 -7.78 -7.00
N LEU A 37 0.71 -9.05 -7.41
CA LEU A 37 1.75 -9.50 -8.34
C LEU A 37 1.63 -8.84 -9.72
N LEU A 38 0.40 -8.75 -10.26
CA LEU A 38 0.16 -8.09 -11.54
C LEU A 38 0.47 -6.59 -11.48
N MET A 39 0.16 -5.92 -10.37
CA MET A 39 0.54 -4.52 -10.15
C MET A 39 2.06 -4.35 -10.09
N ALA A 40 2.77 -5.24 -9.37
CA ALA A 40 4.23 -5.21 -9.30
C ALA A 40 4.86 -5.45 -10.68
N PHE A 41 4.32 -6.39 -11.45
CA PHE A 41 4.75 -6.64 -12.83
C PHE A 41 4.48 -5.43 -13.73
N ALA A 42 3.31 -4.79 -13.63
CA ALA A 42 3.00 -3.58 -14.37
C ALA A 42 3.95 -2.44 -14.01
N ALA A 43 4.27 -2.25 -12.72
CA ALA A 43 5.24 -1.25 -12.29
C ALA A 43 6.64 -1.52 -12.88
N PHE A 44 7.05 -2.79 -12.91
CA PHE A 44 8.32 -3.21 -13.53
C PHE A 44 8.35 -2.90 -15.03
N VAL A 45 7.32 -3.30 -15.78
CA VAL A 45 7.23 -3.02 -17.23
C VAL A 45 7.23 -1.51 -17.50
N ASN A 46 6.55 -0.72 -16.67
CA ASN A 46 6.58 0.73 -16.80
C ASN A 46 8.00 1.28 -16.61
N ALA A 47 8.75 0.76 -15.64
CA ALA A 47 10.10 1.20 -15.34
C ALA A 47 11.11 0.82 -16.44
N THR A 48 11.00 -0.37 -17.03
CA THR A 48 11.99 -0.90 -17.97
C THR A 48 11.68 -0.64 -19.43
N GLU A 49 10.40 -0.58 -19.81
CA GLU A 49 9.99 -0.44 -21.22
C GLU A 49 9.38 0.93 -21.48
N VAL A 50 8.34 1.29 -20.73
CA VAL A 50 7.54 2.50 -21.02
C VAL A 50 8.35 3.77 -20.82
N VAL A 51 9.02 3.91 -19.67
CA VAL A 51 9.79 5.14 -19.37
C VAL A 51 10.96 5.35 -20.33
N PRO A 52 11.80 4.34 -20.65
CA PRO A 52 12.86 4.52 -21.63
C PRO A 52 12.37 4.84 -23.03
N HIS A 53 11.29 4.20 -23.48
CA HIS A 53 10.69 4.48 -24.79
C HIS A 53 10.16 5.92 -24.86
N LEU A 54 9.37 6.33 -23.86
CA LEU A 54 8.82 7.68 -23.78
C LEU A 54 9.92 8.75 -23.70
N ARG A 55 11.02 8.46 -23.01
CA ARG A 55 12.19 9.34 -22.99
C ARG A 55 12.77 9.52 -24.38
N GLY A 56 12.90 8.44 -25.16
CA GLY A 56 13.38 8.47 -26.54
C GLY A 56 12.50 9.37 -27.40
N ASP A 57 11.19 9.15 -27.37
CA ASP A 57 10.21 9.90 -28.14
C ASP A 57 10.26 11.40 -27.79
N LEU A 58 10.30 11.74 -26.49
CA LEU A 58 10.38 13.14 -26.03
C LEU A 58 11.64 13.85 -26.53
N LEU A 59 12.76 13.14 -26.62
CA LEU A 59 14.00 13.69 -27.17
C LEU A 59 13.93 13.84 -28.69
N GLU A 60 13.27 12.91 -29.39
CA GLU A 60 13.08 12.98 -30.84
C GLU A 60 12.24 14.19 -31.26
N ILE A 61 11.19 14.52 -30.49
CA ILE A 61 10.37 15.72 -30.71
C ILE A 61 11.01 17.02 -30.17
N HIS A 62 12.30 17.00 -29.79
CA HIS A 62 13.08 18.15 -29.34
C HIS A 62 12.49 18.89 -28.13
N VAL A 63 11.86 18.17 -27.20
CA VAL A 63 11.38 18.77 -25.94
C VAL A 63 12.56 19.27 -25.12
N ARG A 64 12.38 20.41 -24.44
CA ARG A 64 13.41 21.00 -23.57
C ARG A 64 13.90 19.97 -22.53
N PRO A 65 15.21 19.79 -22.34
CA PRO A 65 15.76 18.77 -21.43
C PRO A 65 15.25 18.87 -19.98
N THR A 66 15.02 20.09 -19.50
CA THR A 66 14.45 20.34 -18.17
C THR A 66 13.03 19.81 -18.04
N LEU A 67 12.22 19.93 -19.09
CA LEU A 67 10.85 19.44 -19.13
C LEU A 67 10.82 17.91 -19.27
N VAL A 68 11.72 17.33 -20.07
CA VAL A 68 11.90 15.87 -20.13
C VAL A 68 12.23 15.33 -18.74
N SER A 69 13.19 15.93 -18.02
CA SER A 69 13.55 15.47 -16.67
C SER A 69 12.38 15.56 -15.68
N ALA A 70 11.56 16.61 -15.76
CA ALA A 70 10.40 16.76 -14.90
C ALA A 70 9.33 15.69 -15.19
N ILE A 71 9.06 15.40 -16.46
CA ILE A 71 8.13 14.34 -16.89
C ILE A 71 8.63 12.98 -16.40
N LEU A 72 9.91 12.66 -16.60
CA LEU A 72 10.48 11.40 -16.15
C LEU A 72 10.40 11.25 -14.63
N LEU A 73 10.65 12.32 -13.89
CA LEU A 73 10.54 12.30 -12.43
C LEU A 73 9.11 11.99 -11.97
N ALA A 74 8.10 12.58 -12.64
CA ALA A 74 6.69 12.29 -12.37
C ALA A 74 6.32 10.84 -12.74
N LEU A 75 6.85 10.30 -13.84
CA LEU A 75 6.64 8.91 -14.23
C LEU A 75 7.27 7.94 -13.24
N TYR A 76 8.50 8.22 -12.79
CA TYR A 76 9.13 7.44 -11.73
C TYR A 76 8.35 7.51 -10.42
N PHE A 77 7.81 8.68 -10.05
CA PHE A 77 6.90 8.76 -8.90
C PHE A 77 5.70 7.82 -9.05
N GLY A 78 5.08 7.80 -10.23
CA GLY A 78 3.98 6.87 -10.55
C GLY A 78 4.38 5.40 -10.39
N ILE A 79 5.59 5.02 -10.82
CA ILE A 79 6.13 3.67 -10.63
C ILE A 79 6.29 3.34 -9.15
N PHE A 80 6.93 4.23 -8.38
CA PHE A 80 7.08 4.04 -6.92
C PHE A 80 5.72 3.90 -6.23
N ALA A 81 4.75 4.75 -6.60
CA ALA A 81 3.39 4.68 -6.07
C ALA A 81 2.71 3.36 -6.42
N MET A 82 2.78 2.89 -7.66
CA MET A 82 2.25 1.58 -8.08
C MET A 82 2.91 0.44 -7.32
N THR A 83 4.23 0.47 -7.11
CA THR A 83 4.94 -0.50 -6.27
C THR A 83 4.45 -0.47 -4.83
N GLY A 84 4.25 0.72 -4.26
CA GLY A 84 3.68 0.90 -2.92
C GLY A 84 2.28 0.28 -2.79
N PHE A 85 1.41 0.50 -3.77
CA PHE A 85 0.09 -0.12 -3.83
C PHE A 85 0.17 -1.64 -4.00
N ALA A 86 1.07 -2.14 -4.84
CA ALA A 86 1.29 -3.57 -4.99
C ALA A 86 1.68 -4.22 -3.65
N LEU A 87 2.61 -3.61 -2.91
CA LEU A 87 3.02 -4.07 -1.58
C LEU A 87 1.88 -4.03 -0.57
N LEU A 88 1.06 -2.97 -0.59
CA LEU A 88 -0.13 -2.87 0.26
C LEU A 88 -1.11 -4.01 -0.02
N VAL A 89 -1.40 -4.28 -1.29
CA VAL A 89 -2.32 -5.35 -1.72
C VAL A 89 -1.76 -6.73 -1.35
N LEU A 90 -0.46 -6.97 -1.55
CA LEU A 90 0.21 -8.20 -1.12
C LEU A 90 0.18 -8.37 0.40
N ALA A 91 0.40 -7.29 1.15
CA ALA A 91 0.34 -7.33 2.60
C ALA A 91 -1.09 -7.62 3.08
N ALA A 92 -2.12 -7.08 2.41
CA ALA A 92 -3.53 -7.40 2.68
C ALA A 92 -3.87 -8.87 2.37
N ALA A 93 -3.22 -9.47 1.38
CA ALA A 93 -3.34 -10.91 1.10
C ALA A 93 -2.68 -11.77 2.21
N ALA A 94 -1.57 -11.29 2.78
CA ALA A 94 -0.84 -11.98 3.84
C ALA A 94 -1.43 -11.78 5.26
N GLN A 95 -2.27 -10.76 5.46
CA GLN A 95 -2.87 -10.49 6.77
C GLN A 95 -3.80 -11.61 7.23
N ARG A 96 -3.63 -11.96 8.51
CA ARG A 96 -4.54 -12.84 9.28
C ARG A 96 -5.57 -11.99 10.01
N GLU A 97 -6.77 -12.52 10.17
CA GLU A 97 -7.87 -11.85 10.89
C GLU A 97 -7.39 -11.45 12.30
N GLY A 98 -7.58 -10.18 12.68
CA GLY A 98 -7.18 -9.62 13.97
C GLY A 98 -5.87 -8.84 14.01
N ALA A 99 -5.12 -8.72 12.90
CA ALA A 99 -3.95 -7.85 12.82
C ALA A 99 -4.35 -6.36 12.67
N ALA A 100 -3.57 -5.45 13.27
CA ALA A 100 -3.82 -4.00 13.24
C ALA A 100 -3.90 -3.46 11.80
N ALA A 101 -5.14 -3.35 11.29
CA ALA A 101 -5.42 -3.15 9.87
C ALA A 101 -4.87 -1.82 9.30
N LEU A 102 -4.72 -0.79 10.14
CA LEU A 102 -4.28 0.54 9.69
C LEU A 102 -2.76 0.70 9.56
N ARG A 103 -1.96 -0.03 10.34
CA ARG A 103 -0.50 0.19 10.40
C ARG A 103 0.21 -0.21 9.12
N VAL A 104 -0.21 -1.32 8.52
CA VAL A 104 0.43 -1.88 7.34
C VAL A 104 0.29 -0.96 6.12
N PRO A 105 -0.92 -0.45 5.77
CA PRO A 105 -1.07 0.54 4.71
C PRO A 105 -0.22 1.80 4.91
N LEU A 106 -0.24 2.38 6.12
CA LEU A 106 0.49 3.61 6.42
C LEU A 106 2.01 3.40 6.31
N LEU A 107 2.52 2.25 6.74
CA LEU A 107 3.93 1.91 6.62
C LEU A 107 4.37 1.76 5.16
N MET A 108 3.53 1.16 4.30
CA MET A 108 3.82 1.06 2.86
C MET A 108 3.86 2.44 2.19
N VAL A 109 2.94 3.33 2.56
CA VAL A 109 2.95 4.73 2.09
C VAL A 109 4.22 5.44 2.55
N ALA A 110 4.58 5.35 3.83
CA ALA A 110 5.79 5.95 4.40
C ALA A 110 7.05 5.50 3.65
N LEU A 111 7.21 4.18 3.45
CA LEU A 111 8.35 3.62 2.72
C LEU A 111 8.39 4.10 1.26
N THR A 112 7.24 4.16 0.58
CA THR A 112 7.17 4.60 -0.81
C THR A 112 7.61 6.05 -0.97
N TYR A 113 7.12 6.94 -0.11
CA TYR A 113 7.51 8.36 -0.11
C TYR A 113 8.99 8.56 0.23
N MET A 114 9.51 7.84 1.23
CA MET A 114 10.93 7.90 1.57
C MET A 114 11.82 7.39 0.42
N ALA A 115 11.48 6.25 -0.18
CA ALA A 115 12.25 5.66 -1.26
C ALA A 115 12.25 6.56 -2.51
N PHE A 116 11.08 7.09 -2.89
CA PHE A 116 10.99 8.04 -3.99
C PHE A 116 11.74 9.35 -3.69
N GLY A 117 11.55 9.92 -2.49
CA GLY A 117 12.22 11.16 -2.11
C GLY A 117 13.75 11.04 -2.12
N ALA A 118 14.28 9.92 -1.61
CA ALA A 118 15.71 9.63 -1.67
C ALA A 118 16.20 9.47 -3.11
N PHE A 119 15.48 8.71 -3.94
CA PHE A 119 15.79 8.55 -5.35
C PHE A 119 15.78 9.89 -6.11
N ALA A 120 14.72 10.69 -5.92
CA ALA A 120 14.56 11.99 -6.56
C ALA A 120 15.63 13.00 -6.13
N PHE A 121 16.03 12.96 -4.85
CA PHE A 121 17.13 13.78 -4.33
C PHE A 121 18.47 13.39 -4.96
N VAL A 122 18.79 12.08 -5.03
CA VAL A 122 20.02 11.59 -5.66
C VAL A 122 20.06 11.94 -7.15
N TRP A 123 18.92 11.83 -7.84
CA TRP A 123 18.84 12.09 -9.28
C TRP A 123 18.96 13.58 -9.63
N ASN A 124 18.25 14.45 -8.90
CA ASN A 124 18.12 15.87 -9.26
C ASN A 124 19.01 16.80 -8.40
N GLY A 125 19.57 16.31 -7.30
CA GLY A 125 20.38 17.09 -6.35
C GLY A 125 19.62 18.22 -5.63
N SER A 126 18.31 18.36 -5.88
CA SER A 126 17.52 19.47 -5.36
C SER A 126 16.98 19.15 -3.95
N PRO A 127 17.23 20.01 -2.95
CA PRO A 127 16.75 19.81 -1.59
C PRO A 127 15.22 19.86 -1.50
N HIS A 128 14.52 20.42 -2.49
CA HIS A 128 13.05 20.38 -2.55
C HIS A 128 12.50 18.95 -2.56
N MET A 129 13.27 17.99 -3.08
CA MET A 129 12.87 16.58 -3.11
C MET A 129 12.89 15.93 -1.72
N LEU A 130 13.58 16.53 -0.74
CA LEU A 130 13.53 16.10 0.66
C LEU A 130 12.13 16.30 1.27
N GLY A 131 11.27 17.12 0.67
CA GLY A 131 9.87 17.23 1.06
C GLY A 131 9.14 15.88 1.02
N TYR A 132 9.42 15.03 0.02
CA TYR A 132 8.86 13.69 -0.07
C TYR A 132 9.38 12.77 1.05
N VAL A 133 10.67 12.88 1.38
CA VAL A 133 11.27 12.14 2.51
C VAL A 133 10.61 12.56 3.81
N LEU A 134 10.46 13.87 4.04
CA LEU A 134 9.81 14.40 5.23
C LEU A 134 8.36 13.92 5.34
N MET A 135 7.58 13.92 4.25
CA MET A 135 6.24 13.34 4.23
C MET A 135 6.25 11.86 4.65
N GLY A 136 7.17 11.08 4.10
CA GLY A 136 7.33 9.67 4.48
C GLY A 136 7.70 9.48 5.95
N VAL A 137 8.58 10.32 6.50
CA VAL A 137 8.93 10.32 7.93
C VAL A 137 7.72 10.67 8.78
N LEU A 138 6.96 11.71 8.44
CA LEU A 138 5.76 12.11 9.18
C LEU A 138 4.72 11.00 9.23
N VAL A 139 4.45 10.35 8.09
CA VAL A 139 3.55 9.19 8.03
C VAL A 139 4.11 8.01 8.84
N GLY A 140 5.42 7.77 8.76
CA GLY A 140 6.10 6.75 9.53
C GLY A 140 5.96 6.97 11.04
N VAL A 141 6.20 8.20 11.52
CA VAL A 141 6.02 8.58 12.93
C VAL A 141 4.56 8.39 13.35
N ALA A 142 3.61 8.82 12.52
CA ALA A 142 2.18 8.65 12.78
C ALA A 142 1.79 7.17 12.97
N CYS A 143 2.47 6.22 12.31
CA CYS A 143 2.22 4.78 12.52
C CYS A 143 2.53 4.30 13.95
N PHE A 144 3.42 5.00 14.65
CA PHE A 144 3.89 4.63 15.99
C PHE A 144 3.15 5.38 17.10
N ILE A 145 2.45 6.47 16.79
CA ILE A 145 1.60 7.16 17.75
C ILE A 145 0.38 6.28 18.01
N ARG A 146 0.20 5.86 19.26
CA ARG A 146 -1.00 5.14 19.70
C ARG A 146 -2.11 6.15 19.94
N GLU A 147 -3.26 5.96 19.30
CA GLU A 147 -4.50 6.58 19.75
C GLU A 147 -4.88 5.93 21.08
N GLU A 148 -4.88 6.70 22.17
CA GLU A 148 -5.48 6.21 23.42
C GLU A 148 -7.00 6.10 23.20
N PRO A 149 -7.64 5.00 23.63
CA PRO A 149 -9.08 4.87 23.50
C PRO A 149 -9.74 5.99 24.31
N GLU A 150 -10.53 6.81 23.62
CA GLU A 150 -11.39 7.83 24.21
C GLU A 150 -12.23 7.17 25.32
N ARG A 151 -11.94 7.51 26.58
CA ARG A 151 -12.69 6.95 27.72
C ARG A 151 -14.11 7.52 27.70
N PRO A 152 -15.15 6.69 27.79
CA PRO A 152 -16.54 7.13 27.85
C PRO A 152 -16.86 7.90 29.14
#